data_AF-A0A6B2TFF3-F1
#
_entry.id   AF-A0A6B2TFF3-F1
#
_cell.length_a   1.000
_cell.length_b   1.000
_cell.length_c   1.000
_cell.angle_alpha   90.00
_cell.angle_beta   90.00
_cell.angle_gamma   90.00
#
_symmetry.space_group_name_H-M   'P 1'
#
loop_
_entity.id
_entity.type
_entity.pdbx_description
1 polymer ?
#
loop_
_entity_poly.entity_id
_entity_poly.type
_entity_poly.pdbx_seq_one_letter_code
_entity_poly.pdbx_strand_id
1 'polypeptide(L)' 'MFGTKRELMVIALRDTDAVADELRAALATADDRDRPGLERAGEILARTAAVPDTEVRGRWALNQMAAAGHTG' A
#
# COMPACT_ATOMS: atom_id res chain seq x y z
N MET A 1 10.38 -14.65 31.94
CA MET A 1 9.82 -13.43 31.31
C MET A 1 9.98 -13.56 29.81
N PHE A 2 8.88 -13.62 29.06
CA PHE A 2 8.96 -13.62 27.60
C PHE A 2 9.49 -12.25 27.16
N GLY A 3 10.56 -12.28 26.35
CA GLY A 3 11.34 -11.11 25.97
C GLY A 3 10.47 -9.99 25.43
N THR A 4 10.83 -8.76 25.81
CA THR A 4 10.32 -7.52 25.23
C THR A 4 10.23 -7.69 23.71
N LYS A 5 9.02 -7.52 23.15
CA LYS A 5 8.80 -7.60 21.70
C LYS A 5 9.84 -6.68 21.04
N ARG A 6 10.82 -7.26 20.35
CA ARG A 6 11.71 -6.49 19.48
C ARG A 6 10.79 -5.87 18.44
N GLU A 7 10.66 -4.55 18.47
CA GLU A 7 10.03 -3.84 17.37
C GLU A 7 10.79 -4.24 16.10
N LEU A 8 10.08 -4.88 15.18
CA LEU A 8 10.61 -5.20 13.87
C LEU A 8 10.94 -3.86 13.22
N MET A 9 12.24 -3.57 13.06
CA MET A 9 12.77 -2.40 12.35
C MET A 9 12.55 -2.53 10.83
N VAL A 10 11.33 -2.87 10.43
CA VAL A 10 10.92 -2.90 9.03
C VAL A 10 10.34 -1.52 8.73
N ILE A 11 10.93 -0.83 7.75
CA ILE A 11 10.42 0.43 7.24
C ILE A 11 9.45 0.10 6.10
N ALA A 12 8.22 0.61 6.19
CA ALA A 12 7.28 0.55 5.08
C ALA A 12 7.61 1.68 4.11
N LEU A 13 7.97 1.34 2.88
CA LEU A 13 8.15 2.30 1.79
C LEU A 13 6.93 2.22 0.89
N ARG A 14 6.35 3.39 0.56
CA ARG A 14 5.18 3.48 -0.30
C ARG A 14 5.35 4.65 -1.26
N ASP A 15 5.07 4.39 -2.52
CA ASP A 15 4.99 5.42 -3.54
C ASP A 15 3.54 5.93 -3.72
N THR A 16 2.65 5.67 -2.76
CA THR A 16 1.23 6.03 -2.87
C THR A 16 1.01 7.51 -3.11
N ASP A 17 1.87 8.37 -2.52
CA ASP A 17 1.79 9.82 -2.70
C ASP A 17 2.29 10.23 -4.08
N ALA A 18 3.41 9.68 -4.55
CA ALA A 18 3.94 9.93 -5.89
C ALA A 18 2.95 9.47 -6.98
N VAL A 19 2.37 8.28 -6.82
CA VAL A 19 1.34 7.76 -7.72
C VAL A 19 0.06 8.61 -7.65
N ALA A 20 -0.30 9.15 -6.49
CA ALA A 20 -1.46 10.04 -6.36
C ALA A 20 -1.24 11.36 -7.11
N ASP A 21 -0.02 11.88 -7.10
CA ASP A 21 0.36 13.08 -7.84
C ASP A 21 0.33 12.83 -9.36
N GLU A 22 0.91 11.73 -9.83
CA GLU A 22 0.85 11.35 -11.25
C GLU A 22 -0.60 11.13 -11.71
N LEU A 23 -1.42 10.47 -10.90
CA LEU A 23 -2.82 10.23 -11.22
C LEU A 23 -3.64 11.52 -11.28
N ARG A 24 -3.36 12.47 -10.38
CA ARG A 24 -3.99 13.80 -10.41
C ARG A 24 -3.60 14.57 -11.67
N ALA A 25 -2.33 14.47 -12.10
CA ALA A 25 -1.88 15.05 -13.36
C ALA A 25 -2.59 14.42 -14.57
N ALA A 26 -2.72 13.09 -14.59
CA ALA A 26 -3.43 12.38 -15.65
C ALA A 26 -4.92 12.79 -15.72
N LEU A 27 -5.60 12.89 -14.58
CA LEU A 27 -7.00 13.35 -14.50
C LEU A 27 -7.19 14.78 -15.01
N ALA A 28 -6.21 15.66 -14.81
CA ALA A 28 -6.27 17.04 -15.29
C ALA A 28 -6.32 17.12 -16.83
N THR A 29 -5.76 16.14 -17.53
CA THR A 29 -5.71 16.08 -19.00
C THR A 29 -6.62 15.00 -19.60
N ALA A 30 -7.34 14.25 -18.78
CA ALA A 30 -8.15 13.12 -19.22
C ALA A 30 -9.40 13.57 -19.99
N ASP A 31 -9.67 12.87 -21.09
CA ASP A 31 -10.92 12.98 -21.83
C ASP A 31 -12.07 12.28 -21.09
N ASP A 32 -13.29 12.43 -21.60
CA ASP A 32 -14.50 11.86 -20.98
C ASP A 32 -14.52 10.33 -21.01
N ARG A 33 -13.73 9.69 -21.87
CA ARG A 33 -13.65 8.23 -21.98
C ARG A 33 -12.78 7.64 -20.88
N ASP A 34 -11.63 8.25 -20.62
CA ASP A 34 -10.63 7.73 -19.68
C ASP A 34 -10.85 8.23 -18.24
N ARG A 35 -11.51 9.39 -18.07
CA ARG A 35 -11.77 10.02 -16.77
C ARG A 35 -12.45 9.10 -15.75
N PRO A 36 -13.54 8.36 -16.06
CA PRO A 36 -14.18 7.49 -15.07
C PRO A 36 -13.25 6.38 -14.56
N GLY A 37 -12.37 5.87 -15.43
CA GLY A 37 -11.38 4.86 -15.07
C GLY A 37 -10.30 5.40 -14.14
N LEU A 38 -9.81 6.61 -14.42
CA LEU A 38 -8.79 7.27 -13.60
C LEU A 38 -9.34 7.72 -12.23
N GLU A 39 -10.60 8.18 -12.17
CA GLU A 39 -11.28 8.47 -10.91
C GLU A 39 -11.40 7.21 -10.04
N ARG A 40 -11.80 6.09 -10.65
CA ARG A 40 -11.88 4.80 -9.97
C ARG A 40 -10.52 4.32 -9.47
N ALA A 41 -9.46 4.52 -10.26
CA ALA A 41 -8.09 4.24 -9.83
C ALA A 41 -7.71 5.09 -8.61
N GLY A 42 -8.15 6.35 -8.55
CA GLY A 42 -7.91 7.26 -7.42
C GLY A 42 -8.58 6.78 -6.15
N GLU A 43 -9.82 6.31 -6.24
CA GLU A 43 -10.52 5.71 -5.10
C GLU A 43 -9.80 4.45 -4.58
N ILE A 44 -9.29 3.61 -5.47
CA ILE A 44 -8.51 2.42 -5.10
C ILE A 44 -7.23 2.84 -4.39
N LEU A 45 -6.50 3.79 -4.95
CA LEU A 45 -5.25 4.30 -4.39
C LEU A 45 -5.47 4.92 -3.00
N ALA A 46 -6.53 5.72 -2.83
CA ALA A 46 -6.88 6.33 -1.54
C ALA A 46 -7.15 5.27 -0.47
N ARG A 47 -7.89 4.20 -0.81
CA ARG A 47 -8.12 3.07 0.12
C ARG A 47 -6.82 2.35 0.49
N THR A 48 -5.92 2.16 -0.48
CA THR A 48 -4.60 1.54 -0.23
C THR A 48 -3.71 2.42 0.64
N ALA A 49 -3.68 3.73 0.37
CA ALA A 49 -2.89 4.70 1.13
C ALA A 49 -3.37 4.80 2.59
N ALA A 50 -4.67 4.65 2.84
CA ALA A 50 -5.25 4.70 4.18
C ALA A 50 -4.87 3.51 5.09
N VAL A 51 -4.31 2.42 4.55
CA VAL A 51 -3.89 1.26 5.36
C VAL A 51 -2.71 1.65 6.25
N PRO A 52 -2.77 1.46 7.58
CA PRO A 52 -1.66 1.80 8.47
C PRO A 52 -0.37 1.01 8.19
N ASP A 53 0.79 1.63 8.40
CA ASP A 53 2.09 0.96 8.21
C ASP A 53 2.31 -0.24 9.14
N THR A 54 1.68 -0.27 10.30
CA THR A 54 1.68 -1.43 11.20
C THR A 54 1.07 -2.65 10.53
N GLU A 55 -0.05 -2.48 9.81
CA GLU A 55 -0.73 -3.57 9.11
C GLU A 55 0.07 -4.02 7.88
N VAL A 56 0.62 -3.09 7.10
CA VAL A 56 1.46 -3.43 5.94
C VAL A 56 2.68 -4.25 6.36
N ARG A 57 3.35 -3.85 7.44
CA ARG A 57 4.49 -4.61 7.99
C ARG A 57 4.06 -6.00 8.47
N GLY A 58 2.91 -6.12 9.12
CA GLY A 58 2.36 -7.41 9.54
C GLY A 58 2.08 -8.33 8.35
N ARG A 59 1.43 -7.81 7.30
CA ARG A 59 1.13 -8.56 6.06
C ARG A 59 2.39 -8.99 5.34
N TRP A 60 3.39 -8.12 5.25
CA TRP A 60 4.69 -8.46 4.72
C TRP A 60 5.33 -9.60 5.50
N ALA A 61 5.36 -9.53 6.83
CA ALA A 61 5.95 -10.59 7.66
C ALA A 61 5.24 -11.94 7.45
N LEU A 62 3.90 -11.96 7.40
CA LEU A 62 3.12 -13.16 7.10
C LEU A 62 3.47 -13.74 5.73
N ASN A 63 3.56 -12.89 4.71
CA ASN A 63 3.92 -13.31 3.35
C ASN A 63 5.35 -13.88 3.30
N GLN A 64 6.31 -13.27 4.01
CA GLN A 64 7.68 -13.79 4.09
C GLN A 64 7.74 -15.15 4.78
N MET A 65 6.97 -15.35 5.86
CA MET A 65 6.89 -16.66 6.54
C MET A 65 6.27 -17.73 5.62
N ALA A 66 5.18 -17.40 4.94
CA ALA A 66 4.55 -18.30 3.98
C ALA A 66 5.50 -18.66 2.83
N ALA A 67 6.23 -17.68 2.29
CA ALA A 67 7.25 -17.90 1.26
C ALA A 67 8.42 -18.79 1.74
N ALA A 68 8.74 -18.72 3.04
CA ALA A 68 9.70 -19.61 3.69
C ALA A 68 9.12 -20.98 4.06
N GLY A 69 7.92 -21.33 3.57
CA GLY A 69 7.27 -22.62 3.81
C GLY A 69 6.61 -22.77 5.18
N HIS A 70 6.49 -21.70 5.96
CA HIS A 70 5.81 -21.73 7.25
C HIS A 70 4.34 -21.34 7.07
N THR A 71 3.45 -22.33 7.13
CA THR A 71 2.00 -22.16 7.05
C THR A 71 1.34 -22.45 8.41
N GLY A 72 1.71 -21.67 9.44
CA GLY A 72 1.16 -21.82 10.79
C GLY A 72 1.92 -22.83 11.65
#